data_AF-A0A392NLN4-F1
#
_entry.id   AF-A0A392NLN4-F1
#
_cell.length_a   1.000
_cell.length_b   1.000
_cell.length_c   1.000
_cell.angle_alpha   90.00
_cell.angle_beta   90.00
_cell.angle_gamma   90.00
#
_symmetry.space_group_name_H-M   'P 1'
#
loop_
_entity.id
_entity.type
_entity.pdbx_description
1 polymer ?
#
loop_
_entity_poly.entity_id
_entity_poly.type
_entity_poly.pdbx_seq_one_letter_code
_entity_poly.pdbx_strand_id
1 'polypeptide(L)'
;WEWIDDWHLDTKSISNSDGWIYAPDVESLRWPESLDPKDSCNSARQRKWLRNRKLIVDDLKHEISVGLLQPGEAAPLPLSGLTQSIQYFLQLRPGSSENPYEYSWSTLVDRPRLSEDVGNGEQCSNLCVSALSESEELLCCSEMHGTSSGSHKLWYCVSIQATEIAKDVRSDAIQDWCLVVKSPLTISNFLPLAAEYSVLEMQSSGHFLTCSRGVFLSGKTVQIHSADIRKPLFLSLLPQRGWLPVHEAVLISHPQGNPSKTISLRSSISGRL
;
A
#
# COMPACT_ATOMS: atom_id res chain seq x y z
N TRP A 1 12.00 9.58 19.59
CA TRP A 1 12.27 10.06 20.97
C TRP A 1 13.77 9.92 21.21
N GLU A 2 14.45 10.99 21.63
CA GLU A 2 15.87 10.95 21.98
C GLU A 2 16.09 11.29 23.44
N TRP A 3 17.05 10.60 24.06
CA TRP A 3 17.50 10.91 25.41
C TRP A 3 18.25 12.24 25.39
N ILE A 4 17.78 13.21 26.16
CA ILE A 4 18.41 14.53 26.26
C ILE A 4 19.44 14.60 27.38
N ASP A 5 19.45 13.60 28.25
CA ASP A 5 20.41 13.48 29.33
C ASP A 5 20.68 12.00 29.69
N ASP A 6 21.72 11.83 30.50
CA ASP A 6 22.01 10.59 31.18
C ASP A 6 21.23 10.48 32.48
N TRP A 7 21.18 9.27 33.02
CA TRP A 7 20.60 9.01 34.33
C TRP A 7 21.16 9.96 35.38
N HIS A 8 20.29 10.71 36.05
CA HIS A 8 20.64 11.61 37.14
C HIS A 8 19.69 11.44 38.33
N LEU A 9 20.14 11.83 39.52
CA LEU A 9 19.36 11.69 40.75
C LEU A 9 18.27 12.77 40.85
N ASP A 10 17.08 12.37 41.29
CA ASP A 10 16.01 13.32 41.65
C ASP A 10 16.32 13.98 43.01
N THR A 11 17.10 15.06 42.98
CA THR A 11 17.50 15.82 44.19
C THR A 11 16.47 16.86 44.63
N LYS A 12 15.38 17.04 43.87
CA LYS A 12 14.38 18.09 44.15
C LYS A 12 13.22 17.62 45.04
N SER A 13 12.99 16.32 45.08
CA SER A 13 11.81 15.74 45.74
C SER A 13 12.04 15.33 47.20
N ILE A 14 13.28 15.37 47.70
CA ILE A 14 13.63 15.01 49.08
C ILE A 14 14.63 16.03 49.64
N SER A 15 14.54 16.32 50.94
CA SER A 15 15.39 17.27 51.66
C SER A 15 16.81 16.76 51.98
N ASN A 16 17.08 15.46 51.79
CA ASN A 16 18.35 14.85 52.14
C ASN A 16 19.37 15.01 51.01
N SER A 17 20.61 15.34 51.36
CA SER A 17 21.68 15.67 50.40
C SER A 17 22.16 14.48 49.55
N ASP A 18 21.79 13.24 49.89
CA ASP A 18 22.24 12.01 49.24
C ASP A 18 21.18 11.35 48.32
N GLY A 19 19.94 11.86 48.32
CA GLY A 19 18.85 11.40 47.43
C GLY A 19 18.25 10.04 47.78
N TRP A 20 18.52 9.51 48.99
CA TRP A 20 17.94 8.28 49.49
C TRP A 20 16.75 8.55 50.43
N ILE A 21 15.71 7.72 50.33
CA ILE A 21 14.74 7.52 51.41
C ILE A 21 15.08 6.25 52.18
N TYR A 22 14.83 6.27 53.49
CA TYR A 22 15.13 5.19 54.41
C TYR A 22 13.85 4.69 55.09
N ALA A 23 13.75 3.37 55.27
CA ALA A 23 12.65 2.72 55.98
C ALA A 23 13.11 1.44 56.71
N PRO A 24 12.33 0.93 57.68
CA PRO A 24 12.69 -0.27 58.43
C PRO A 24 12.67 -1.54 57.57
N ASP A 25 11.83 -1.59 56.53
CA ASP A 25 11.68 -2.69 55.59
C ASP A 25 11.20 -2.17 54.21
N VAL A 26 11.11 -3.07 53.22
CA VAL A 26 10.72 -2.73 51.84
C VAL A 26 9.26 -2.30 51.73
N GLU A 27 8.36 -2.83 52.56
CA GLU A 27 6.92 -2.55 52.54
C GLU A 27 6.62 -1.14 53.08
N SER A 28 7.48 -0.66 53.97
CA SER A 28 7.41 0.66 54.60
C SER A 28 8.01 1.78 53.74
N LEU A 29 8.66 1.47 52.61
CA LEU A 29 9.20 2.49 51.70
C LEU A 29 8.06 3.29 51.04
N ARG A 30 7.98 4.59 51.36
CA ARG A 30 6.98 5.50 50.77
C ARG A 30 7.63 6.77 50.25
N TRP A 31 7.80 6.87 48.94
CA TRP A 31 8.29 8.11 48.34
C TRP A 31 7.24 9.23 48.44
N PRO A 32 7.60 10.47 48.83
CA PRO A 32 8.95 10.99 49.14
C PRO A 32 9.30 10.99 50.64
N GLU A 33 8.51 10.35 51.51
CA GLU A 33 8.73 10.29 52.94
C GLU A 33 9.97 9.45 53.28
N SER A 34 10.81 9.95 54.20
CA SER A 34 12.00 9.25 54.66
C SER A 34 12.09 9.32 56.18
N LEU A 35 12.50 8.22 56.80
CA LEU A 35 12.96 8.23 58.18
C LEU A 35 14.36 8.86 58.29
N ASP A 36 14.76 9.18 59.52
CA ASP A 36 16.10 9.69 59.80
C ASP A 36 17.15 8.65 59.37
N PRO A 37 18.10 8.98 58.48
CA PRO A 37 19.15 8.06 58.05
C PRO A 37 20.03 7.55 59.20
N LYS A 38 20.06 8.24 60.35
CA LYS A 38 20.82 7.81 61.53
C LYS A 38 20.10 6.75 62.36
N ASP A 39 18.84 6.44 62.05
CA ASP A 39 18.11 5.41 62.77
C ASP A 39 18.64 4.02 62.40
N SER A 40 19.11 3.30 63.42
CA SER A 40 19.65 1.94 63.31
C SER A 40 18.62 0.89 62.88
N CYS A 41 17.32 1.21 62.93
CA CYS A 41 16.28 0.28 62.49
C CYS A 41 16.05 0.25 60.98
N ASN A 42 16.67 1.17 60.21
CA ASN A 42 16.53 1.21 58.76
C ASN A 42 17.27 0.05 58.08
N SER A 43 16.53 -0.90 57.49
CA SER A 43 17.12 -1.99 56.70
C SER A 43 16.89 -1.86 55.19
N ALA A 44 16.02 -0.93 54.77
CA ALA A 44 15.70 -0.68 53.37
C ALA A 44 15.94 0.78 52.97
N ARG A 45 16.34 0.99 51.72
CA ARG A 45 16.49 2.32 51.12
C ARG A 45 16.09 2.34 49.66
N GLN A 46 15.53 3.45 49.20
CA GLN A 46 15.13 3.68 47.81
C GLN A 46 15.68 5.02 47.32
N ARG A 47 16.07 5.09 46.04
CA ARG A 47 16.46 6.33 45.36
C ARG A 47 15.84 6.39 43.98
N LYS A 48 15.49 7.59 43.53
CA LYS A 48 14.85 7.81 42.23
C LYS A 48 15.86 8.36 41.23
N TRP A 49 16.01 7.64 40.13
CA TRP A 49 16.79 8.07 38.97
C TRP A 49 15.85 8.59 37.90
N LEU A 50 16.15 9.76 37.38
CA LEU A 50 15.45 10.39 36.28
C LEU A 50 16.31 10.33 35.03
N ARG A 51 15.65 10.21 33.90
CA ARG A 51 16.25 10.40 32.58
C ARG A 51 15.19 11.02 31.69
N ASN A 52 15.50 12.17 31.12
CA ASN A 52 14.57 12.91 30.28
C ASN A 52 14.80 12.53 28.82
N ARG A 53 13.68 12.38 28.11
CA ARG A 53 13.67 12.24 26.65
C ARG A 53 12.82 13.33 26.05
N LYS A 54 13.23 13.83 24.89
CA LYS A 54 12.47 14.80 24.12
C LYS A 54 11.94 14.12 22.85
N LEU A 55 10.71 14.46 22.49
CA LEU A 55 10.18 14.16 21.17
C LEU A 55 10.83 15.14 20.19
N ILE A 56 11.63 14.62 19.25
CA ILE A 56 12.18 15.43 18.17
C ILE A 56 11.10 15.53 17.11
N VAL A 57 10.63 16.77 16.89
CA VAL A 57 9.54 17.10 15.97
C VAL A 57 10.01 17.04 14.51
N ASP A 58 11.32 17.13 14.25
CA ASP A 58 11.89 17.01 12.89
C ASP A 58 11.87 15.59 12.32
N ASP A 59 11.59 14.58 13.15
CA ASP A 59 11.41 13.18 12.73
C ASP A 59 9.94 12.90 12.32
N LEU A 60 9.13 13.95 12.15
CA LEU A 60 7.73 13.85 11.72
C LEU A 60 7.57 13.36 10.27
N LYS A 61 8.65 13.15 9.52
CA LYS A 61 8.57 12.29 8.33
C LYS A 61 8.42 10.84 8.77
N HIS A 62 7.22 10.49 9.23
CA HIS A 62 6.78 9.10 9.44
C HIS A 62 6.56 8.42 8.07
N GLU A 63 7.38 8.74 7.07
CA GLU A 63 7.40 8.08 5.78
C GLU A 63 8.40 6.93 5.89
N ILE A 64 7.89 5.71 5.78
CA ILE A 64 8.74 4.53 5.68
C ILE A 64 8.85 4.18 4.21
N SER A 65 10.07 4.26 3.66
CA SER A 65 10.31 3.78 2.30
C SER A 65 10.23 2.26 2.28
N VAL A 66 9.25 1.72 1.54
CA VAL A 66 9.11 0.27 1.31
C VAL A 66 10.08 -0.21 0.23
N GLY A 67 10.46 0.65 -0.72
CA GLY A 67 11.39 0.35 -1.80
C GLY A 67 10.80 0.53 -3.20
N LEU A 68 11.59 0.19 -4.22
CA LEU A 68 11.16 0.14 -5.62
C LEU A 68 10.69 -1.28 -5.95
N LEU A 69 9.55 -1.39 -6.62
CA LEU A 69 8.96 -2.67 -7.02
C LEU A 69 8.82 -2.75 -8.52
N GLN A 70 9.15 -3.92 -9.08
CA GLN A 70 8.80 -4.22 -10.46
C GLN A 70 7.32 -4.60 -10.55
N PRO A 71 6.68 -4.40 -11.72
CA PRO A 71 5.30 -4.81 -11.93
C PRO A 71 5.07 -6.31 -11.65
N GLY A 72 4.19 -6.62 -10.69
CA GLY A 72 3.88 -7.98 -10.27
C GLY A 72 4.69 -8.49 -9.07
N GLU A 73 5.63 -7.71 -8.55
CA GLU A 73 6.37 -8.06 -7.33
C GLU A 73 5.56 -7.79 -6.05
N ALA A 74 5.99 -8.44 -4.98
CA ALA A 74 5.50 -8.24 -3.64
C ALA A 74 6.61 -7.64 -2.76
N ALA A 75 6.23 -6.75 -1.85
CA ALA A 75 7.11 -6.13 -0.87
C ALA A 75 6.65 -6.51 0.54
N PRO A 76 7.54 -6.95 1.44
CA PRO A 76 7.17 -7.13 2.84
C PRO A 76 6.81 -5.78 3.46
N LEU A 77 5.81 -5.77 4.34
CA LEU A 77 5.51 -4.58 5.14
C LEU A 77 6.64 -4.35 6.17
N PRO A 78 7.27 -3.17 6.21
CA PRO A 78 8.32 -2.89 7.17
C PRO A 78 7.81 -3.05 8.60
N LEU A 79 8.51 -3.84 9.42
CA LEU A 79 8.17 -4.08 10.82
C LEU A 79 8.04 -2.77 11.62
N SER A 80 8.83 -1.75 11.26
CA SER A 80 8.75 -0.42 11.85
C SER A 80 7.37 0.23 11.72
N GLY A 81 6.62 -0.11 10.67
CA GLY A 81 5.24 0.33 10.46
C GLY A 81 4.18 -0.52 11.18
N LEU A 82 4.56 -1.72 11.66
CA LEU A 82 3.66 -2.66 12.33
C LEU A 82 3.72 -2.57 13.85
N THR A 83 4.86 -2.15 14.41
CA THR A 83 5.08 -2.10 15.86
C THR A 83 4.63 -0.79 16.53
N GLN A 84 4.24 0.21 15.74
CA GLN A 84 3.89 1.53 16.25
C GLN A 84 2.38 1.67 16.44
N SER A 85 1.94 2.43 17.44
CA SER A 85 0.53 2.78 17.65
C SER A 85 0.02 3.85 16.66
N ILE A 86 0.77 4.14 15.62
CA ILE A 86 0.50 5.18 14.61
C ILE A 86 -0.03 4.49 13.36
N GLN A 87 -0.97 5.14 12.67
CA GLN A 87 -1.50 4.64 11.41
C GLN A 87 -0.57 4.99 10.25
N TYR A 88 -0.26 3.99 9.42
CA TYR A 88 0.51 4.16 8.19
C TYR A 88 -0.40 3.99 6.97
N PHE A 89 -0.27 4.91 6.03
CA PHE A 89 -1.02 4.93 4.79
C PHE A 89 -0.07 4.75 3.61
N LEU A 90 -0.43 3.86 2.68
CA LEU A 90 0.37 3.60 1.49
C LEU A 90 0.35 4.80 0.55
N GLN A 91 1.53 5.16 0.06
CA GLN A 91 1.71 6.04 -1.09
C GLN A 91 2.50 5.27 -2.16
N LEU A 92 1.90 5.13 -3.34
CA LEU A 92 2.52 4.51 -4.50
C LEU A 92 2.74 5.59 -5.56
N ARG A 93 3.88 5.58 -6.25
CA ARG A 93 4.04 6.34 -7.48
C ARG A 93 4.84 5.55 -8.51
N PRO A 94 4.54 5.70 -9.81
CA PRO A 94 5.37 5.15 -10.87
C PRO A 94 6.76 5.80 -10.82
N GLY A 95 7.81 4.97 -10.75
CA GLY A 95 9.18 5.40 -10.98
C GLY A 95 9.70 4.74 -12.25
N SER A 96 10.12 5.52 -13.24
CA SER A 96 10.80 4.99 -14.41
C SER A 96 11.97 5.88 -14.79
N SER A 97 13.12 5.28 -15.05
CA SER A 97 14.28 5.95 -15.63
C SER A 97 14.10 6.25 -17.13
N GLU A 98 13.17 5.55 -17.78
CA GLU A 98 12.96 5.61 -19.24
C GLU A 98 11.74 6.45 -19.64
N ASN A 99 10.82 6.70 -18.69
CA ASN A 99 9.62 7.49 -18.95
C ASN A 99 9.88 8.97 -18.63
N PRO A 100 9.79 9.91 -19.60
CA PRO A 100 9.96 11.34 -19.34
C PRO A 100 8.79 11.95 -18.55
N TYR A 101 7.67 11.24 -18.40
CA TYR A 101 6.47 11.73 -17.72
C TYR A 101 6.56 11.57 -16.21
N GLU A 102 6.31 12.67 -15.49
CA GLU A 102 6.20 12.68 -14.04
C GLU A 102 4.75 12.45 -13.60
N TYR A 103 4.55 11.54 -12.65
CA TYR A 103 3.23 11.15 -12.15
C TYR A 103 3.08 11.54 -10.68
N SER A 104 1.85 11.89 -10.31
CA SER A 104 1.46 12.15 -8.93
C SER A 104 1.57 10.88 -8.07
N TRP A 105 1.63 11.08 -6.75
CA TRP A 105 1.32 10.01 -5.81
C TRP A 105 -0.09 9.46 -6.05
N SER A 106 -0.26 8.18 -5.74
CA SER A 106 -1.48 7.43 -5.95
C SER A 106 -2.62 7.94 -5.09
N THR A 107 -3.82 7.95 -5.65
CA THR A 107 -5.07 8.11 -4.91
C THR A 107 -5.89 6.82 -4.97
N LEU A 108 -6.57 6.48 -3.86
CA LEU A 108 -7.50 5.36 -3.85
C LEU A 108 -8.76 5.72 -4.63
N VAL A 109 -9.28 4.74 -5.36
CA VAL A 109 -10.38 4.94 -6.29
C VAL A 109 -11.66 4.40 -5.66
N ASP A 110 -12.57 5.32 -5.33
CA ASP A 110 -13.82 5.15 -4.55
C ASP A 110 -14.33 3.72 -4.31
N ARG A 111 -14.37 3.36 -3.01
CA ARG A 111 -15.33 2.41 -2.43
C ARG A 111 -16.70 3.10 -2.45
N PRO A 112 -17.81 2.44 -2.86
CA PRO A 112 -19.13 3.05 -2.73
C PRO A 112 -19.36 3.43 -1.26
N ARG A 113 -19.56 4.72 -0.99
CA ARG A 113 -19.83 5.23 0.36
C ARG A 113 -21.15 4.63 0.85
N LEU A 114 -21.08 3.58 1.68
CA LEU A 114 -22.21 3.07 2.42
C LEU A 114 -22.13 3.54 3.87
N SER A 115 -22.21 4.85 4.10
CA SER A 115 -22.54 5.44 5.40
C SER A 115 -22.60 6.96 5.30
N GLU A 116 -23.82 7.50 5.31
CA GLU A 116 -24.07 8.84 5.83
C GLU A 116 -23.92 8.78 7.35
N ASP A 117 -22.73 9.07 7.90
CA ASP A 117 -22.64 9.79 9.17
C ASP A 117 -21.20 10.30 9.43
N VAL A 118 -21.14 11.46 10.08
CA VAL A 118 -19.97 12.11 10.69
C VAL A 118 -18.98 12.85 9.76
N GLY A 119 -19.24 14.15 9.62
CA GLY A 119 -18.32 15.18 10.13
C GLY A 119 -17.02 15.46 9.37
N ASN A 120 -17.02 16.61 8.67
CA ASN A 120 -15.88 17.44 8.27
C ASN A 120 -14.47 16.95 8.65
N GLY A 121 -13.78 16.43 7.63
CA GLY A 121 -12.35 16.25 7.54
C GLY A 121 -12.08 15.67 6.16
N GLU A 122 -11.12 16.21 5.41
CA GLU A 122 -10.60 15.56 4.21
C GLU A 122 -10.02 14.20 4.64
N GLN A 123 -10.88 13.18 4.67
CA GLN A 123 -10.46 11.81 4.89
C GLN A 123 -9.62 11.46 3.68
N CYS A 124 -8.31 11.49 3.85
CA CYS A 124 -7.37 10.90 2.92
C CYS A 124 -7.84 9.46 2.66
N SER A 125 -8.44 9.23 1.49
CA SER A 125 -8.78 7.92 0.96
C SER A 125 -7.47 7.23 0.58
N ASN A 126 -6.66 6.88 1.57
CA ASN A 126 -5.40 6.19 1.39
C ASN A 126 -5.52 4.81 2.04
N LEU A 127 -4.86 3.82 1.44
CA LEU A 127 -4.88 2.46 1.93
C LEU A 127 -4.10 2.37 3.26
N CYS A 128 -4.78 2.08 4.36
CA CYS A 128 -4.16 1.94 5.69
C CYS A 128 -3.47 0.59 5.80
N VAL A 129 -2.13 0.58 5.80
CA VAL A 129 -1.32 -0.66 5.82
C VAL A 129 -1.06 -1.17 7.24
N SER A 130 -1.03 -0.28 8.23
CA SER A 130 -0.86 -0.65 9.63
C SER A 130 -2.08 -1.30 10.25
N ALA A 131 -3.24 -1.25 9.58
CA ALA A 131 -4.45 -1.96 10.01
C ALA A 131 -4.29 -3.49 9.94
N LEU A 132 -3.31 -3.99 9.17
CA LEU A 132 -3.02 -5.41 9.01
C LEU A 132 -4.28 -6.22 8.71
N SER A 133 -4.97 -5.81 7.65
CA SER A 133 -6.16 -6.47 7.13
C SER A 133 -5.98 -6.75 5.66
N GLU A 134 -6.34 -7.96 5.23
CA GLU A 134 -6.32 -8.30 3.82
C GLU A 134 -7.27 -7.39 3.05
N SER A 135 -6.79 -6.86 1.94
CA SER A 135 -7.54 -5.93 1.10
C SER A 135 -7.01 -5.96 -0.33
N GLU A 136 -7.85 -5.59 -1.28
CA GLU A 136 -7.49 -5.41 -2.69
C GLU A 136 -8.17 -4.13 -3.17
N GLU A 137 -7.37 -3.14 -3.54
CA GLU A 137 -7.83 -1.80 -3.87
C GLU A 137 -7.25 -1.34 -5.21
N LEU A 138 -8.03 -0.56 -5.95
CA LEU A 138 -7.57 0.08 -7.18
C LEU A 138 -7.01 1.46 -6.85
N LEU A 139 -5.76 1.69 -7.22
CA LEU A 139 -5.07 2.97 -7.07
C LEU A 139 -4.86 3.63 -8.43
N CYS A 140 -4.88 4.97 -8.45
CA CYS A 140 -4.69 5.79 -9.65
C CYS A 140 -3.58 6.81 -9.46
N CYS A 141 -2.68 6.92 -10.42
CA CYS A 141 -1.65 7.97 -10.51
C CYS A 141 -1.93 8.81 -11.75
N SER A 142 -1.91 10.14 -11.63
CA SER A 142 -2.17 11.05 -12.75
C SER A 142 -0.88 11.73 -13.20
N GLU A 143 -0.70 11.88 -14.50
CA GLU A 143 0.42 12.65 -15.05
C GLU A 143 0.34 14.12 -14.62
N MET A 144 1.45 14.68 -14.15
CA MET A 144 1.50 16.03 -13.56
C MET A 144 1.62 17.14 -14.62
N HIS A 145 2.27 16.87 -15.76
CA HIS A 145 2.61 17.88 -16.77
C HIS A 145 2.02 17.59 -18.15
N GLY A 146 0.80 17.02 -18.20
CA GLY A 146 0.12 16.72 -19.45
C GLY A 146 -0.31 17.98 -20.20
N THR A 147 -0.05 18.03 -21.51
CA THR A 147 -0.64 19.04 -22.41
C THR A 147 -2.16 18.86 -22.52
N SER A 148 -2.88 19.91 -22.92
CA SER A 148 -4.34 20.14 -22.85
C SER A 148 -5.33 19.10 -23.44
N SER A 149 -4.90 17.87 -23.76
CA SER A 149 -5.74 16.78 -24.31
C SER A 149 -5.92 15.59 -23.35
N GLY A 150 -6.11 15.85 -22.06
CA GLY A 150 -6.42 14.84 -21.05
C GLY A 150 -5.19 14.29 -20.35
N SER A 151 -5.18 14.31 -19.02
CA SER A 151 -4.09 13.75 -18.22
C SER A 151 -4.04 12.23 -18.37
N HIS A 152 -2.89 11.69 -18.76
CA HIS A 152 -2.70 10.25 -18.78
C HIS A 152 -2.75 9.72 -17.34
N LYS A 153 -3.49 8.63 -17.13
CA LYS A 153 -3.63 7.98 -15.83
C LYS A 153 -3.04 6.59 -15.88
N LEU A 154 -2.37 6.21 -14.80
CA LEU A 154 -1.90 4.86 -14.56
C LEU A 154 -2.63 4.26 -13.37
N TRP A 155 -2.99 3.01 -13.51
CA TRP A 155 -3.83 2.26 -12.60
C TRP A 155 -3.07 1.05 -12.07
N TYR A 156 -3.30 0.73 -10.81
CA TYR A 156 -2.63 -0.35 -10.09
C TYR A 156 -3.64 -1.07 -9.18
N CYS A 157 -3.70 -2.40 -9.28
CA CYS A 157 -4.37 -3.21 -8.28
C CYS A 157 -3.35 -3.49 -7.18
N VAL A 158 -3.62 -2.97 -5.98
CA VAL A 158 -2.76 -3.15 -4.82
C VAL A 158 -3.48 -3.99 -3.79
N SER A 159 -2.84 -5.06 -3.34
CA SER A 159 -3.38 -5.90 -2.27
C SER A 159 -2.46 -5.97 -1.08
N ILE A 160 -3.05 -5.94 0.12
CA ILE A 160 -2.40 -6.34 1.37
C ILE A 160 -2.74 -7.81 1.58
N GLN A 161 -1.73 -8.66 1.72
CA GLN A 161 -1.90 -10.10 1.90
C GLN A 161 -1.17 -10.59 3.15
N ALA A 162 -1.71 -11.60 3.81
CA ALA A 162 -1.09 -12.28 4.93
C ALA A 162 -0.69 -13.71 4.54
N THR A 163 0.52 -14.12 4.90
CA THR A 163 0.96 -15.52 4.81
C THR A 163 1.20 -16.05 6.22
N GLU A 164 0.51 -17.13 6.59
CA GLU A 164 0.73 -17.76 7.88
C GLU A 164 2.10 -18.45 7.90
N ILE A 165 2.96 -18.01 8.80
CA ILE A 165 4.32 -18.56 8.94
C ILE A 165 4.47 -19.49 10.15
N ALA A 166 3.63 -19.34 11.17
CA ALA A 166 3.61 -20.22 12.32
C ALA A 166 2.28 -20.13 13.08
N LYS A 167 1.87 -21.22 13.73
CA LYS A 167 0.70 -21.27 14.59
C LYS A 167 0.90 -22.27 15.73
N ASP A 168 0.76 -21.81 16.97
CA ASP A 168 0.68 -22.67 18.15
C ASP A 168 -0.79 -22.90 18.52
N VAL A 169 -1.08 -24.02 19.18
CA VAL A 169 -2.45 -24.38 19.62
C VAL A 169 -3.04 -23.35 20.59
N ARG A 170 -2.19 -22.58 21.28
CA ARG A 170 -2.58 -21.60 22.31
C ARG A 170 -2.39 -20.14 21.89
N SER A 171 -1.96 -19.87 20.67
CA SER A 171 -1.71 -18.51 20.20
C SER A 171 -2.41 -18.24 18.87
N ASP A 172 -2.61 -16.96 18.59
CA ASP A 172 -2.95 -16.55 17.23
C ASP A 172 -1.82 -16.90 16.26
N ALA A 173 -2.21 -17.12 15.00
CA ALA A 173 -1.28 -17.40 13.93
C ALA A 173 -0.37 -16.19 13.67
N ILE A 174 0.92 -16.43 13.56
CA ILE A 174 1.89 -15.41 13.15
C ILE A 174 1.76 -15.25 11.63
N GLN A 175 1.43 -14.03 11.21
CA GLN A 175 1.25 -13.67 9.82
C GLN A 175 2.44 -12.83 9.34
N ASP A 176 2.95 -13.16 8.17
CA ASP A 176 3.85 -12.30 7.41
C ASP A 176 3.04 -11.49 6.40
N TRP A 177 3.14 -10.16 6.46
CA TRP A 177 2.29 -9.27 5.69
C TRP A 177 3.07 -8.65 4.53
N CYS A 178 2.49 -8.69 3.33
CA CYS A 178 3.10 -8.10 2.15
C CYS A 178 2.12 -7.23 1.35
N LEU A 179 2.69 -6.27 0.64
CA LEU A 179 2.03 -5.47 -0.39
C LEU A 179 2.31 -6.11 -1.75
N VAL A 180 1.29 -6.35 -2.54
CA VAL A 180 1.43 -6.83 -3.91
C VAL A 180 0.87 -5.80 -4.87
N VAL A 181 1.66 -5.39 -5.86
CA VAL A 181 1.26 -4.37 -6.84
C VAL A 181 1.18 -5.01 -8.22
N LYS A 182 -0.01 -5.00 -8.83
CA LYS A 182 -0.29 -5.61 -10.13
C LYS A 182 -0.88 -4.60 -11.11
N SER A 183 -0.74 -4.88 -12.40
CA SER A 183 -1.54 -4.20 -13.42
C SER A 183 -3.01 -4.60 -13.30
N PRO A 184 -3.95 -3.67 -13.54
CA PRO A 184 -5.39 -3.97 -13.50
C PRO A 184 -5.84 -4.88 -14.65
N LEU A 185 -5.09 -4.92 -15.75
CA LEU A 185 -5.36 -5.79 -16.88
C LEU A 185 -4.06 -6.46 -17.35
N THR A 186 -4.12 -7.77 -17.56
CA THR A 186 -3.02 -8.56 -18.11
C THR A 186 -3.54 -9.40 -19.27
N ILE A 187 -2.84 -9.38 -20.40
CA ILE A 187 -3.22 -10.12 -21.61
C ILE A 187 -2.10 -11.09 -21.96
N SER A 188 -2.45 -12.36 -22.15
CA SER A 188 -1.50 -13.43 -22.51
C SER A 188 -1.87 -14.05 -23.85
N ASN A 189 -0.89 -14.24 -24.71
CA ASN A 189 -1.08 -14.83 -26.03
C ASN A 189 -0.70 -16.30 -26.04
N PHE A 190 -1.70 -17.17 -26.05
CA PHE A 190 -1.47 -18.60 -26.22
C PHE A 190 -1.64 -19.07 -27.68
N LEU A 191 -1.86 -18.15 -28.63
CA LEU A 191 -1.87 -18.48 -30.04
C LEU A 191 -0.44 -18.86 -30.49
N PRO A 192 -0.28 -19.79 -31.45
CA PRO A 192 1.03 -20.15 -32.00
C PRO A 192 1.63 -19.07 -32.93
N LEU A 193 1.08 -17.86 -32.90
CA LEU A 193 1.38 -16.76 -33.81
C LEU A 193 1.48 -15.46 -33.01
N ALA A 194 2.28 -14.52 -33.50
CA ALA A 194 2.22 -13.15 -33.00
C ALA A 194 0.87 -12.51 -33.39
N ALA A 195 0.39 -11.61 -32.53
CA ALA A 195 -0.84 -10.88 -32.78
C ALA A 195 -0.66 -9.40 -32.41
N GLU A 196 -1.20 -8.54 -33.27
CA GLU A 196 -1.41 -7.14 -32.91
C GLU A 196 -2.62 -7.07 -31.99
N TYR A 197 -2.51 -6.24 -30.96
CA TYR A 197 -3.60 -6.01 -30.03
C TYR A 197 -3.78 -4.52 -29.78
N SER A 198 -5.03 -4.13 -29.52
CA SER A 198 -5.39 -2.83 -28.98
C SER A 198 -6.40 -3.00 -27.87
N VAL A 199 -6.14 -2.41 -26.71
CA VAL A 199 -7.11 -2.27 -25.62
C VAL A 199 -7.73 -0.90 -25.69
N LEU A 200 -9.06 -0.89 -25.73
CA LEU A 200 -9.88 0.29 -25.93
C LEU A 200 -10.80 0.47 -24.73
N GLU A 201 -10.89 1.69 -24.23
CA GLU A 201 -11.84 2.10 -23.20
C GLU A 201 -13.00 2.83 -23.84
N MET A 202 -14.23 2.41 -23.54
CA MET A 202 -15.42 3.11 -24.02
C MET A 202 -15.73 4.32 -23.12
N GLN A 203 -15.64 5.53 -23.69
CA GLN A 203 -16.01 6.76 -23.00
C GLN A 203 -17.52 6.90 -22.90
N SER A 204 -18.00 7.75 -21.99
CA SER A 204 -19.41 8.10 -21.86
C SER A 204 -19.99 8.74 -23.13
N SER A 205 -19.15 9.32 -23.98
CA SER A 205 -19.53 9.85 -25.30
C SER A 205 -19.79 8.76 -26.35
N GLY A 206 -19.52 7.49 -26.04
CA GLY A 206 -19.60 6.36 -26.96
C GLY A 206 -18.35 6.19 -27.84
N HIS A 207 -17.35 7.08 -27.73
CA HIS A 207 -16.09 6.95 -28.44
C HIS A 207 -15.10 6.03 -27.70
N PHE A 208 -14.26 5.33 -28.48
CA PHE A 208 -13.16 4.56 -27.94
C PHE A 208 -11.92 5.41 -27.71
N LEU A 209 -11.33 5.28 -26.53
CA LEU A 209 -10.00 5.76 -26.21
C LEU A 209 -9.03 4.58 -26.23
N THR A 210 -7.91 4.69 -26.93
CA THR A 210 -6.89 3.62 -26.92
C THR A 210 -6.08 3.71 -25.64
N CYS A 211 -6.18 2.69 -24.78
CA CYS A 211 -5.39 2.58 -23.56
C CYS A 211 -3.99 2.03 -23.85
N SER A 212 -3.91 0.98 -24.66
CA SER A 212 -2.67 0.28 -24.97
C SER A 212 -2.78 -0.34 -26.35
N ARG A 213 -1.66 -0.35 -27.08
CA ARG A 213 -1.53 -1.03 -28.36
C ARG A 213 -0.14 -1.63 -28.47
N GLY A 214 -0.04 -2.77 -29.12
CA GLY A 214 1.25 -3.37 -29.40
C GLY A 214 1.14 -4.67 -30.18
N VAL A 215 2.25 -5.39 -30.21
CA VAL A 215 2.35 -6.73 -30.76
C VAL A 215 2.99 -7.61 -29.71
N PHE A 216 2.32 -8.70 -29.32
CA PHE A 216 2.94 -9.70 -28.47
C PHE A 216 3.17 -11.00 -29.23
N LEU A 217 4.29 -11.65 -28.94
CA LEU A 217 4.67 -12.93 -29.54
C LEU A 217 3.87 -14.08 -28.90
N SER A 218 3.95 -15.27 -29.51
CA SER A 218 3.39 -16.49 -28.92
C SER A 218 3.99 -16.75 -27.53
N GLY A 219 3.13 -17.09 -26.56
CA GLY A 219 3.49 -17.36 -25.17
C GLY A 219 3.86 -16.12 -24.35
N LYS A 220 3.69 -14.90 -24.88
CA LYS A 220 4.02 -13.67 -24.17
C LYS A 220 2.81 -13.06 -23.48
N THR A 221 3.11 -12.35 -22.39
CA THR A 221 2.14 -11.65 -21.54
C THR A 221 2.50 -10.18 -21.48
N VAL A 222 1.48 -9.32 -21.56
CA VAL A 222 1.62 -7.87 -21.40
C VAL A 222 0.78 -7.40 -20.22
N GLN A 223 1.37 -6.55 -19.40
CA GLN A 223 0.73 -5.88 -18.27
C GLN A 223 0.30 -4.47 -18.70
N ILE A 224 -0.95 -4.11 -18.45
CA ILE A 224 -1.55 -2.86 -18.94
C ILE A 224 -1.99 -2.00 -17.76
N HIS A 225 -1.25 -0.92 -17.51
CA HIS A 225 -1.52 0.03 -16.44
C HIS A 225 -2.38 1.22 -16.88
N SER A 226 -2.55 1.45 -18.17
CA SER A 226 -3.32 2.58 -18.70
C SER A 226 -4.83 2.31 -18.79
N ALA A 227 -5.29 1.13 -18.37
CA ALA A 227 -6.68 0.71 -18.49
C ALA A 227 -7.47 1.00 -17.21
N ASP A 228 -8.51 1.85 -17.29
CA ASP A 228 -9.47 2.05 -16.20
C ASP A 228 -10.52 0.94 -16.22
N ILE A 229 -10.33 -0.10 -15.40
CA ILE A 229 -11.24 -1.26 -15.31
C ILE A 229 -12.63 -0.93 -14.77
N ARG A 230 -12.85 0.29 -14.27
CA ARG A 230 -14.18 0.78 -13.88
C ARG A 230 -15.03 1.16 -15.08
N LYS A 231 -14.42 1.27 -16.26
CA LYS A 231 -15.09 1.53 -17.52
C LYS A 231 -15.13 0.25 -18.37
N PRO A 232 -16.04 0.17 -19.35
CA PRO A 232 -16.05 -0.94 -20.30
C PRO A 232 -14.77 -0.95 -21.13
N LEU A 233 -14.07 -2.09 -21.11
CA LEU A 233 -12.85 -2.31 -21.88
C LEU A 233 -13.10 -3.31 -23.00
N PHE A 234 -12.55 -3.01 -24.17
CA PHE A 234 -12.64 -3.80 -25.37
C PHE A 234 -11.26 -4.20 -25.85
N LEU A 235 -11.17 -5.37 -26.47
CA LEU A 235 -9.97 -5.90 -27.09
C LEU A 235 -10.20 -6.03 -28.59
N SER A 236 -9.33 -5.40 -29.37
CA SER A 236 -9.12 -5.71 -30.77
C SER A 236 -7.90 -6.61 -30.89
N LEU A 237 -8.01 -7.69 -31.67
CA LEU A 237 -6.94 -8.67 -31.85
C LEU A 237 -6.82 -9.03 -33.33
N LEU A 238 -5.61 -8.93 -33.87
CA LEU A 238 -5.28 -9.30 -35.24
C LEU A 238 -4.08 -10.26 -35.26
N PRO A 239 -4.31 -11.58 -35.30
CA PRO A 239 -3.24 -12.55 -35.45
C PRO A 239 -2.60 -12.45 -36.82
N GLN A 240 -1.27 -12.62 -36.87
CA GLN A 240 -0.55 -12.67 -38.13
C GLN A 240 -0.98 -13.88 -38.98
N ARG A 241 -0.68 -13.84 -40.28
CA ARG A 241 -0.95 -14.92 -41.27
C ARG A 241 -2.42 -15.10 -41.67
N GLY A 242 -3.15 -13.99 -41.82
CA GLY A 242 -4.43 -14.00 -42.55
C GLY A 242 -5.62 -14.44 -41.70
N TRP A 243 -5.62 -14.17 -40.40
CA TRP A 243 -6.85 -14.21 -39.60
C TRP A 243 -7.37 -12.79 -39.43
N LEU A 244 -8.63 -12.59 -39.77
CA LEU A 244 -9.29 -11.29 -39.69
C LEU A 244 -10.32 -11.32 -38.55
N PRO A 245 -10.39 -10.31 -37.69
CA PRO A 245 -11.42 -10.24 -36.67
C PRO A 245 -12.81 -10.18 -37.32
N VAL A 246 -13.75 -10.98 -36.80
CA VAL A 246 -15.16 -10.88 -37.22
C VAL A 246 -15.81 -9.62 -36.66
N HIS A 247 -15.40 -9.22 -35.46
CA HIS A 247 -15.81 -7.99 -34.80
C HIS A 247 -14.57 -7.14 -34.54
N GLU A 248 -14.62 -5.85 -34.87
CA GLU A 248 -13.49 -4.94 -34.76
C GLU A 248 -12.90 -4.89 -33.34
N ALA A 249 -13.77 -4.88 -32.32
CA ALA A 249 -13.38 -4.97 -30.93
C ALA A 249 -14.44 -5.76 -30.13
N VAL A 250 -13.98 -6.49 -29.11
CA VAL A 250 -14.82 -7.36 -28.28
C VAL A 250 -14.74 -6.90 -26.83
N LEU A 251 -15.88 -6.75 -26.16
CA LEU A 251 -15.95 -6.37 -24.75
C LEU A 251 -15.27 -7.45 -23.88
N ILE A 252 -14.20 -7.08 -23.17
CA ILE A 252 -13.42 -7.99 -22.31
C ILE A 252 -13.57 -7.69 -20.82
N SER A 253 -14.01 -6.49 -20.45
CA SER A 253 -14.33 -6.13 -19.07
C SER A 253 -15.45 -5.12 -19.04
N HIS A 254 -16.37 -5.25 -18.09
CA HIS A 254 -17.42 -4.27 -17.84
C HIS A 254 -17.75 -4.27 -16.33
N PRO A 255 -17.85 -3.10 -15.68
CA PRO A 255 -18.05 -3.03 -14.22
C PRO A 255 -19.36 -3.71 -13.74
N GLN A 256 -20.40 -3.71 -14.58
CA GLN A 256 -21.74 -4.21 -14.25
C GLN A 256 -22.31 -5.20 -15.28
N GLY A 257 -21.53 -5.53 -16.31
CA GLY A 257 -22.02 -6.21 -17.51
C GLY A 257 -21.25 -7.49 -17.74
N ASN A 258 -21.81 -8.40 -18.54
CA ASN A 258 -21.14 -9.65 -18.86
C ASN A 258 -20.16 -9.42 -20.02
N PRO A 259 -18.84 -9.57 -19.82
CA PRO A 259 -17.88 -9.51 -20.91
C PRO A 259 -18.04 -10.72 -21.84
N SER A 260 -17.59 -10.57 -23.07
CA SER A 260 -17.48 -11.70 -23.99
C SER A 260 -16.39 -12.66 -23.50
N LYS A 261 -16.64 -13.96 -23.68
CA LYS A 261 -15.66 -15.02 -23.41
C LYS A 261 -14.95 -15.50 -24.68
N THR A 262 -15.34 -14.98 -25.84
CA THR A 262 -14.89 -15.47 -27.15
C THR A 262 -14.59 -14.32 -28.10
N ILE A 263 -13.55 -14.49 -28.91
CA ILE A 263 -13.24 -13.63 -30.06
C ILE A 263 -13.30 -14.51 -31.30
N SER A 264 -14.17 -14.14 -32.24
CA SER A 264 -14.32 -14.88 -33.50
C SER A 264 -13.38 -14.30 -34.55
N LEU A 265 -12.65 -15.17 -35.24
CA LEU A 265 -11.70 -14.80 -36.28
C LEU A 265 -12.06 -15.54 -37.57
N ARG A 266 -11.94 -14.87 -38.71
CA ARG A 266 -12.14 -15.45 -40.03
C ARG A 266 -10.82 -15.66 -40.72
N SER A 267 -10.56 -16.87 -41.21
CA SER A 267 -9.44 -17.13 -42.12
C SER A 267 -9.66 -16.38 -43.43
N SER A 268 -8.73 -15.52 -43.83
CA SER A 268 -8.76 -14.80 -45.10
C SER A 268 -8.54 -15.72 -46.31
N ILE A 269 -7.96 -16.90 -46.08
CA ILE A 269 -7.66 -17.89 -47.13
C ILE A 269 -8.84 -18.83 -47.33
N SER A 270 -9.37 -19.40 -46.24
CA SER A 270 -10.39 -20.46 -46.31
C SER A 270 -11.81 -19.96 -46.03
N GLY A 271 -11.97 -18.73 -45.54
CA GLY A 271 -13.25 -18.16 -45.11
C GLY A 271 -13.82 -18.76 -43.81
N ARG A 272 -13.14 -19.77 -43.24
CA ARG A 272 -13.55 -20.45 -42.00
C ARG A 272 -13.57 -19.49 -40.80
N LEU A 273 -14.55 -19.69 -39.94
CA LEU A 273 -14.73 -19.04 -38.65
C LEU A 273 -14.21 -19.93 -37.51
#